data_AF-A0A1R3GX27-F1
#
_entry.id   AF-A0A1R3GX27-F1
#
_cell.length_a   1.000
_cell.length_b   1.000
_cell.length_c   1.000
_cell.angle_alpha   90.00
_cell.angle_beta   90.00
_cell.angle_gamma   90.00
#
_symmetry.space_group_name_H-M   'P 1'
#
loop_
_entity.id
_entity.type
_entity.pdbx_description
1 polymer ?
#
loop_
_entity_poly.entity_id
_entity_poly.type
_entity_poly.pdbx_seq_one_letter_code
_entity_poly.pdbx_strand_id
1 'polypeptide(L)'
;MASGSAAGATTSLFLYHLDYARTRLATDARGCSINGQRQFKGLIDVYRKTIMSDGIAGLYRGFGASIMGITLYRGMYFGLYDTMKPIILVGPLEGNFFASFFLGWSITTVSGVCAYPFDTVRRRMMLTSGQSMKYRSSMHAFREIVQLEGFTALFRGVTANMLLGVAGAGVLAGYDQLHRVASRRGYLFEPYQGALK
;
A
#
# COMPACT_ATOMS: atom_id res chain seq x y z
N MET A 1 9.36 17.09 10.46
CA MET A 1 8.56 16.64 9.30
C MET A 1 9.38 16.55 8.02
N ALA A 2 10.17 17.58 7.65
CA ALA A 2 10.99 17.58 6.42
C ALA A 2 12.01 16.43 6.30
N SER A 3 12.70 16.06 7.39
CA SER A 3 13.65 14.93 7.42
C SER A 3 12.96 13.58 7.26
N GLY A 4 11.78 13.40 7.85
CA GLY A 4 10.97 12.18 7.71
C GLY A 4 10.42 11.99 6.29
N SER A 5 9.99 13.08 5.64
CA SER A 5 9.57 13.03 4.22
C SER A 5 10.75 12.74 3.30
N ALA A 6 11.93 13.33 3.54
CA ALA A 6 13.13 13.06 2.74
C ALA A 6 13.59 11.60 2.87
N ALA A 7 13.64 11.06 4.09
CA ALA A 7 13.95 9.65 4.32
C ALA A 7 12.93 8.74 3.62
N GLY A 8 11.63 9.02 3.78
CA GLY A 8 10.56 8.23 3.15
C GLY A 8 10.60 8.30 1.61
N ALA A 9 10.91 9.46 1.03
CA ALA A 9 11.06 9.62 -0.41
C ALA A 9 12.27 8.85 -0.95
N THR A 10 13.42 8.94 -0.27
CA THR A 10 14.63 8.21 -0.63
C THR A 10 14.39 6.70 -0.53
N THR A 11 13.83 6.22 0.59
CA THR A 11 13.46 4.80 0.73
C THR A 11 12.47 4.37 -0.35
N SER A 12 11.47 5.20 -0.68
CA SER A 12 10.51 4.86 -1.74
C SER A 12 11.18 4.79 -3.10
N LEU A 13 12.13 5.68 -3.42
CA LEU A 13 12.91 5.64 -4.65
C LEU A 13 13.69 4.32 -4.77
N PHE A 14 14.37 3.93 -3.68
CA PHE A 14 15.11 2.68 -3.62
C PHE A 14 14.21 1.45 -3.55
N LEU A 15 13.01 1.50 -2.99
CA LEU A 15 12.15 0.31 -2.90
C LEU A 15 11.22 0.16 -4.11
N TYR A 16 10.99 1.22 -4.89
CA TYR A 16 10.02 1.20 -5.98
C TYR A 16 10.35 0.16 -7.04
N HIS A 17 11.63 0.00 -7.38
CA HIS A 17 12.06 -1.00 -8.36
C HIS A 17 11.85 -2.45 -7.88
N LEU A 18 11.94 -2.70 -6.57
CA LEU A 18 11.65 -4.01 -5.97
C LEU A 18 10.14 -4.26 -5.91
N ASP A 19 9.36 -3.25 -5.54
CA ASP A 19 7.89 -3.32 -5.52
C ASP A 19 7.33 -3.59 -6.92
N TYR A 20 7.89 -2.92 -7.92
CA TYR A 20 7.59 -3.16 -9.34
C TYR A 20 7.89 -4.61 -9.74
N ALA A 21 9.10 -5.11 -9.45
CA ALA A 21 9.48 -6.47 -9.82
C ALA A 21 8.64 -7.54 -9.10
N ARG A 22 8.35 -7.33 -7.80
CA ARG A 22 7.48 -8.20 -7.01
C ARG A 22 6.06 -8.22 -7.58
N THR A 23 5.49 -7.06 -7.92
CA THR A 23 4.14 -6.94 -8.46
C THR A 23 4.01 -7.66 -9.80
N ARG A 24 5.02 -7.52 -10.68
CA ARG A 24 5.09 -8.23 -11.96
C ARG A 24 5.19 -9.74 -11.77
N LEU A 25 6.08 -10.20 -10.88
CA LEU A 25 6.26 -11.62 -10.61
C LEU A 25 5.01 -12.25 -9.97
N ALA A 26 4.36 -11.54 -9.03
CA ALA A 26 3.12 -12.01 -8.40
C ALA A 26 1.97 -12.12 -9.40
N THR A 27 1.89 -11.18 -10.35
CA THR A 27 0.86 -11.20 -11.39
C THR A 27 1.14 -12.27 -12.43
N ASP A 28 2.41 -12.48 -12.82
CA ASP A 28 2.82 -13.56 -13.71
C ASP A 28 2.61 -14.94 -13.08
N ALA A 29 2.89 -15.10 -11.78
CA ALA A 29 2.59 -16.34 -11.06
C ALA A 29 1.09 -16.67 -11.11
N ARG A 30 0.21 -15.66 -10.98
CA ARG A 30 -1.25 -15.84 -11.17
C ARG A 30 -1.61 -16.14 -12.63
N GLY A 31 -1.01 -15.44 -13.59
CA GLY A 31 -1.25 -15.65 -15.03
C GLY A 31 -0.78 -17.02 -15.53
N CYS A 32 0.33 -17.54 -14.99
CA CYS A 32 0.84 -18.88 -15.29
C CYS A 32 -0.10 -19.98 -14.79
N SER A 33 -0.81 -19.76 -13.68
CA SER A 33 -1.84 -20.70 -13.21
C SER A 33 -3.01 -20.82 -14.19
N ILE A 34 -3.22 -19.82 -15.05
CA ILE A 34 -4.33 -19.73 -16.00
C ILE A 34 -3.89 -20.16 -17.41
N ASN A 35 -2.71 -19.72 -17.87
CA ASN A 35 -2.22 -19.93 -19.24
C ASN A 35 -1.09 -20.97 -19.37
N GLY A 36 -0.66 -21.59 -18.27
CA GLY A 36 0.33 -22.68 -18.27
C GLY A 36 1.79 -22.28 -18.61
N GLN A 37 2.05 -21.03 -18.99
CA GLN A 37 3.41 -20.53 -19.28
C GLN A 37 3.81 -19.38 -18.35
N ARG A 38 4.97 -19.50 -17.70
CA ARG A 38 5.60 -18.40 -16.95
C ARG A 38 6.25 -17.41 -17.90
N GLN A 39 5.88 -16.13 -17.84
CA GLN A 39 6.61 -15.09 -18.56
C GLN A 39 7.96 -14.76 -17.89
N PHE A 40 8.12 -15.01 -16.59
CA PHE A 40 9.36 -14.70 -15.86
C PHE A 40 9.88 -15.91 -15.06
N LYS A 41 11.19 -16.19 -15.19
CA LYS A 41 11.86 -17.22 -14.38
C LYS A 41 12.23 -16.76 -12.96
N GLY A 42 12.29 -15.45 -12.72
CA GLY A 42 12.60 -14.86 -11.42
C GLY A 42 12.73 -13.34 -11.47
N LEU A 43 13.11 -12.73 -10.34
CA LEU A 43 13.22 -11.28 -10.19
C LEU A 43 14.22 -10.66 -11.19
N ILE A 44 15.38 -11.30 -11.37
CA ILE A 44 16.43 -10.85 -12.30
C ILE A 44 15.94 -10.88 -13.76
N ASP A 45 15.12 -11.87 -14.12
CA ASP A 45 14.55 -11.99 -15.47
C ASP A 45 13.51 -10.87 -15.74
N VAL A 46 12.75 -10.47 -14.71
CA VAL A 46 11.85 -9.30 -14.79
C VAL A 46 12.64 -8.03 -15.06
N TYR A 47 13.77 -7.81 -14.36
CA TYR A 47 14.63 -6.64 -14.58
C TYR A 47 15.20 -6.63 -16.00
N ARG A 48 15.79 -7.75 -16.43
CA ARG A 48 16.43 -7.85 -17.75
C ARG A 48 15.43 -7.57 -18.88
N LYS A 49 14.26 -8.21 -18.83
CA LYS A 49 13.20 -8.01 -19.84
C LYS A 49 12.65 -6.59 -19.80
N THR A 50 12.41 -6.03 -18.61
CA THR A 50 11.90 -4.65 -18.48
C THR A 50 12.89 -3.63 -19.04
N ILE A 51 14.17 -3.74 -18.72
CA ILE A 51 15.21 -2.83 -19.22
C ILE A 51 15.32 -2.94 -20.75
N MET A 52 15.22 -4.16 -21.30
CA MET A 52 15.29 -4.37 -22.75
C MET A 52 14.06 -3.84 -23.50
N SER A 53 12.86 -3.85 -22.88
CA SER A 53 11.61 -3.42 -23.51
C SER A 53 11.25 -1.95 -23.32
N ASP A 54 11.52 -1.39 -22.14
CA ASP A 54 11.06 -0.06 -21.71
C ASP A 54 12.17 0.78 -21.05
N GLY A 55 13.40 0.25 -20.93
CA GLY A 55 14.52 0.93 -20.30
C GLY A 55 14.34 1.17 -18.80
N ILE A 56 15.19 2.05 -18.24
CA ILE A 56 15.15 2.42 -16.82
C ILE A 56 13.89 3.21 -16.48
N ALA A 57 13.35 3.98 -17.43
CA ALA A 57 12.09 4.70 -17.27
C ALA A 57 10.90 3.76 -17.04
N GLY A 58 10.93 2.54 -17.60
CA GLY A 58 9.91 1.51 -17.37
C GLY A 58 9.80 1.05 -15.92
N LEU A 59 10.92 1.06 -15.17
CA LEU A 59 10.95 0.66 -13.76
C LEU A 59 10.25 1.67 -12.84
N TYR A 60 10.24 2.94 -13.21
CA TYR A 60 9.59 4.02 -12.45
C TYR A 60 8.18 4.37 -12.98
N ARG A 61 7.64 3.55 -13.89
CA ARG A 61 6.29 3.78 -14.44
C ARG A 61 5.24 3.63 -13.34
N GLY A 62 4.38 4.65 -13.21
CA GLY A 62 3.37 4.73 -12.14
C GLY A 62 3.84 5.45 -10.86
N PHE A 63 5.09 5.93 -10.79
CA PHE A 63 5.62 6.60 -9.60
C PHE A 63 4.83 7.87 -9.23
N GLY A 64 4.37 8.64 -10.24
CA GLY A 64 3.50 9.80 -10.00
C GLY A 64 2.15 9.43 -9.38
N ALA A 65 1.51 8.35 -9.85
CA ALA A 65 0.26 7.86 -9.25
C ALA A 65 0.49 7.36 -7.81
N SER A 66 1.65 6.73 -7.56
CA SER A 66 2.09 6.33 -6.23
C SER A 66 2.20 7.52 -5.26
N ILE A 67 2.89 8.60 -5.66
CA ILE A 67 3.05 9.80 -4.81
C ILE A 67 1.69 10.42 -4.49
N MET A 68 0.81 10.53 -5.49
CA MET A 68 -0.52 11.09 -5.30
C MET A 68 -1.37 10.21 -4.37
N GLY A 69 -1.34 8.88 -4.57
CA GLY A 69 -2.05 7.93 -3.73
C GLY A 69 -1.58 7.94 -2.27
N ILE A 70 -0.27 7.98 -2.02
CA ILE A 70 0.25 8.00 -0.64
C ILE A 70 0.00 9.35 0.05
N THR A 71 0.08 10.46 -0.70
CA THR A 71 -0.26 11.79 -0.19
C THR A 71 -1.73 11.85 0.19
N LEU A 72 -2.63 11.35 -0.66
CA LEU A 72 -4.06 11.31 -0.38
C LEU A 72 -4.37 10.40 0.81
N TYR A 73 -3.79 9.20 0.84
CA TYR A 73 -3.96 8.25 1.94
C TYR A 73 -3.51 8.86 3.28
N ARG A 74 -2.30 9.43 3.34
CA ARG A 74 -1.77 10.04 4.56
C ARG A 74 -2.54 11.31 4.94
N GLY A 75 -2.90 12.14 3.97
CA GLY A 75 -3.67 13.36 4.21
C GLY A 75 -5.05 13.05 4.82
N MET A 76 -5.77 12.09 4.24
CA MET A 76 -7.05 11.60 4.77
C MET A 76 -6.88 10.95 6.14
N TYR A 77 -5.85 10.11 6.30
CA TYR A 77 -5.58 9.43 7.57
C TYR A 77 -5.33 10.42 8.69
N PHE A 78 -4.41 11.37 8.51
CA PHE A 78 -4.11 12.39 9.52
C PHE A 78 -5.30 13.33 9.74
N GLY A 79 -6.00 13.75 8.68
CA GLY A 79 -7.18 14.62 8.80
C GLY A 79 -8.32 13.96 9.59
N LEU A 80 -8.64 12.70 9.27
CA LEU A 80 -9.64 11.93 10.03
C LEU A 80 -9.15 11.63 11.45
N TYR A 81 -7.87 11.31 11.63
CA TYR A 81 -7.31 11.04 12.95
C TYR A 81 -7.37 12.29 13.85
N ASP A 82 -6.96 13.45 13.35
CA ASP A 82 -7.00 14.72 14.08
C ASP A 82 -8.43 15.18 14.39
N THR A 83 -9.41 14.81 13.54
CA THR A 83 -10.83 15.10 13.79
C THR A 83 -11.46 14.13 14.79
N MET A 84 -11.10 12.84 14.73
CA MET A 84 -11.70 11.79 15.56
C MET A 84 -11.08 11.68 16.95
N LYS A 85 -9.79 12.01 17.10
CA LYS A 85 -9.07 12.00 18.38
C LYS A 85 -9.74 12.90 19.43
N PRO A 86 -10.09 14.17 19.17
CA PRO A 86 -10.77 15.02 20.16
C PRO A 86 -12.25 14.66 20.41
N ILE A 87 -12.89 13.88 19.52
CA ILE A 87 -14.30 13.49 19.67
C ILE A 87 -14.43 12.22 20.52
N ILE A 88 -13.44 11.32 20.47
CA ILE A 88 -13.55 9.98 21.09
C ILE A 88 -12.58 9.78 22.27
N LEU A 89 -11.46 10.51 22.35
CA LEU A 89 -10.55 10.49 23.51
C LEU A 89 -10.93 11.51 24.60
N VAL A 90 -12.15 12.05 24.60
CA VAL A 90 -12.61 12.96 25.66
C VAL A 90 -13.79 12.31 26.38
N GLY A 91 -13.55 11.77 27.59
CA GLY A 91 -14.57 11.18 28.45
C GLY A 91 -14.30 9.73 28.87
N PRO A 92 -15.32 8.94 29.27
CA PRO A 92 -15.16 7.63 29.93
C PRO A 92 -14.62 6.49 29.05
N LEU A 93 -14.21 6.78 27.80
CA LEU A 93 -13.61 5.86 26.83
C LEU A 93 -12.09 6.00 26.73
N GLU A 94 -11.49 6.88 27.53
CA GLU A 94 -10.04 7.06 27.65
C GLU A 94 -9.39 5.74 28.11
N GLY A 95 -8.81 4.99 27.17
CA GLY A 95 -8.12 3.72 27.43
C GLY A 95 -8.86 2.44 27.01
N ASN A 96 -10.06 2.52 26.42
CA ASN A 96 -10.74 1.31 25.95
C ASN A 96 -10.16 0.81 24.61
N PHE A 97 -9.46 -0.32 24.65
CA PHE A 97 -8.73 -0.90 23.50
C PHE A 97 -9.62 -1.11 22.27
N PHE A 98 -10.85 -1.59 22.47
CA PHE A 98 -11.78 -1.85 21.36
C PHE A 98 -12.24 -0.57 20.68
N ALA A 99 -12.48 0.51 21.43
CA ALA A 99 -12.90 1.78 20.85
C ALA A 99 -11.81 2.37 19.95
N SER A 100 -10.56 2.40 20.43
CA SER A 100 -9.39 2.83 19.64
C SER A 100 -9.15 1.94 18.42
N PHE A 101 -9.40 0.63 18.55
CA PHE A 101 -9.25 -0.33 17.45
C PHE A 101 -10.27 -0.11 16.34
N PHE A 102 -11.57 -0.04 16.66
CA PHE A 102 -12.62 0.19 15.66
C PHE A 102 -12.50 1.56 15.00
N LEU A 103 -12.12 2.57 15.77
CA LEU A 103 -11.86 3.92 15.26
C LEU A 103 -10.68 3.88 14.28
N GLY A 104 -9.52 3.34 14.68
CA GLY A 104 -8.37 3.19 13.80
C GLY A 104 -8.68 2.38 12.54
N TRP A 105 -9.48 1.31 12.68
CA TRP A 105 -9.91 0.49 11.55
C TRP A 105 -10.85 1.25 10.59
N SER A 106 -11.80 2.02 11.11
CA SER A 106 -12.71 2.83 10.29
C SER A 106 -11.97 3.92 9.52
N ILE A 107 -11.05 4.65 10.16
CA ILE A 107 -10.22 5.67 9.53
C ILE A 107 -9.36 5.05 8.43
N THR A 108 -8.71 3.93 8.74
CA THR A 108 -7.85 3.21 7.78
C THR A 108 -8.65 2.70 6.59
N THR A 109 -9.87 2.19 6.84
CA THR A 109 -10.78 1.72 5.79
C THR A 109 -11.21 2.85 4.88
N VAL A 110 -11.73 3.96 5.44
CA VAL A 110 -12.19 5.11 4.64
C VAL A 110 -11.04 5.73 3.85
N SER A 111 -9.89 5.95 4.49
CA SER A 111 -8.70 6.49 3.84
C SER A 111 -8.19 5.56 2.73
N GLY A 112 -8.19 4.25 2.99
CA GLY A 112 -7.81 3.22 2.04
C GLY A 112 -8.74 3.15 0.83
N VAL A 113 -10.06 3.23 1.04
CA VAL A 113 -11.07 3.23 -0.04
C VAL A 113 -10.92 4.48 -0.91
N CYS A 114 -10.72 5.66 -0.31
CA CYS A 114 -10.53 6.89 -1.08
C CYS A 114 -9.23 6.92 -1.88
N ALA A 115 -8.14 6.35 -1.34
CA ALA A 115 -6.86 6.25 -2.05
C ALA A 115 -6.80 5.09 -3.06
N TYR A 116 -7.77 4.17 -3.01
CA TYR A 116 -7.79 2.95 -3.81
C TYR A 116 -7.75 3.17 -5.34
N PRO A 117 -8.45 4.16 -5.92
CA PRO A 117 -8.37 4.45 -7.35
C PRO A 117 -6.94 4.75 -7.82
N PHE A 118 -6.15 5.47 -7.01
CA PHE A 118 -4.77 5.80 -7.33
C PHE A 118 -3.86 4.57 -7.24
N ASP A 119 -4.12 3.69 -6.28
CA ASP A 119 -3.42 2.42 -6.16
C ASP A 119 -3.72 1.50 -7.36
N THR A 120 -4.97 1.40 -7.78
CA THR A 120 -5.37 0.65 -8.97
C THR A 120 -4.68 1.18 -10.23
N VAL A 121 -4.65 2.51 -10.43
CA VAL A 121 -3.94 3.13 -11.57
C VAL A 121 -2.44 2.82 -11.52
N ARG A 122 -1.81 2.96 -10.35
CA ARG A 122 -0.39 2.61 -10.15
C ARG A 122 -0.14 1.16 -10.56
N ARG A 123 -0.89 0.20 -10.02
CA ARG A 123 -0.71 -1.23 -10.31
C ARG A 123 -0.94 -1.54 -11.79
N ARG A 124 -2.00 -0.98 -12.40
CA ARG A 124 -2.26 -1.13 -13.84
C ARG A 124 -1.09 -0.63 -14.67
N MET A 125 -0.57 0.57 -14.38
CA MET A 125 0.59 1.13 -15.09
C MET A 125 1.87 0.30 -14.92
N MET A 126 2.12 -0.25 -13.73
CA MET A 126 3.25 -1.16 -13.50
C MET A 126 3.13 -2.44 -14.33
N LEU A 127 1.92 -2.93 -14.53
CA LEU A 127 1.64 -4.16 -15.29
C LEU A 127 1.62 -3.98 -16.80
N THR A 128 1.61 -2.74 -17.31
CA THR A 128 1.61 -2.46 -18.76
C THR A 128 3.00 -2.49 -19.38
N SER A 129 4.07 -2.52 -18.57
CA SER A 129 5.45 -2.58 -19.06
C SER A 129 5.71 -3.86 -19.87
N GLY A 130 6.34 -3.74 -21.03
CA GLY A 130 6.55 -4.85 -21.98
C GLY A 130 5.34 -5.26 -22.83
N GLN A 131 4.18 -4.60 -22.71
CA GLN A 131 3.05 -4.77 -23.65
C GLN A 131 3.09 -3.71 -24.76
N SER A 132 2.46 -4.01 -25.89
CA SER A 132 2.37 -3.11 -27.06
C SER A 132 1.51 -1.87 -26.78
N MET A 133 0.44 -2.02 -26.00
CA MET A 133 -0.41 -0.91 -25.54
C MET A 133 0.15 -0.35 -24.23
N LYS A 134 0.74 0.85 -24.27
CA LYS A 134 1.37 1.49 -23.11
C LYS A 134 0.59 2.73 -22.66
N TYR A 135 0.22 2.79 -21.38
CA TYR A 135 -0.30 4.04 -20.81
C TYR A 135 0.78 5.12 -20.79
N ARG A 136 0.46 6.27 -21.38
CA ARG A 136 1.41 7.39 -21.56
C ARG A 136 1.57 8.23 -20.29
N SER A 137 0.53 8.32 -19.46
CA SER A 137 0.50 9.09 -18.22
C SER A 137 -0.52 8.48 -17.23
N SER A 138 -0.36 8.76 -15.94
CA SER A 138 -1.33 8.36 -14.90
C SER A 138 -2.74 8.87 -15.17
N MET A 139 -2.85 10.09 -15.71
CA MET A 139 -4.15 10.68 -16.07
C MET A 139 -4.79 9.98 -17.27
N HIS A 140 -3.98 9.57 -18.24
CA HIS A 140 -4.43 8.79 -19.40
C HIS A 140 -4.91 7.42 -18.95
N ALA A 141 -4.12 6.73 -18.11
CA ALA A 141 -4.50 5.44 -17.54
C ALA A 141 -5.82 5.52 -16.76
N PHE A 142 -5.97 6.54 -15.91
CA PHE A 142 -7.21 6.73 -15.16
C PHE A 142 -8.41 6.92 -16.09
N ARG A 143 -8.32 7.84 -17.07
CA ARG A 143 -9.42 8.12 -18.00
C ARG A 143 -9.79 6.89 -18.82
N GLU A 144 -8.78 6.17 -19.31
CA GLU A 144 -8.96 4.99 -20.16
C GLU A 144 -9.56 3.81 -19.37
N ILE A 145 -9.13 3.58 -18.12
CA ILE A 145 -9.75 2.58 -17.24
C ILE A 145 -11.23 2.92 -16.98
N VAL A 146 -11.53 4.18 -16.66
CA VAL A 146 -12.91 4.61 -16.39
C VAL A 146 -13.79 4.49 -17.64
N GLN A 147 -13.25 4.79 -18.83
CA GLN A 147 -13.99 4.71 -20.08
C GLN A 147 -14.19 3.26 -20.57
N LEU A 148 -13.21 2.37 -20.37
CA LEU A 148 -13.26 1.00 -20.88
C LEU A 148 -13.88 0.00 -19.89
N GLU A 149 -13.54 0.10 -18.61
CA GLU A 149 -13.98 -0.86 -17.59
C GLU A 149 -15.03 -0.28 -16.62
N GLY A 150 -15.21 1.04 -16.61
CA GLY A 150 -16.14 1.74 -15.73
C GLY A 150 -15.55 2.11 -14.36
N PHE A 151 -16.29 2.94 -13.61
CA PHE A 151 -15.83 3.45 -12.31
C PHE A 151 -15.70 2.36 -11.24
N THR A 152 -16.51 1.30 -11.31
CA THR A 152 -16.47 0.16 -10.38
C THR A 152 -15.19 -0.67 -10.52
N ALA A 153 -14.54 -0.65 -11.68
CA ALA A 153 -13.28 -1.35 -11.91
C ALA A 153 -12.14 -0.79 -11.05
N LEU A 154 -12.18 0.50 -10.70
CA LEU A 154 -11.19 1.13 -9.82
C LEU A 154 -11.21 0.55 -8.40
N PHE A 155 -12.37 0.07 -7.94
CA PHE A 155 -12.55 -0.49 -6.60
C PHE A 155 -12.50 -2.03 -6.58
N ARG A 156 -12.24 -2.69 -7.72
CA ARG A 156 -12.05 -4.15 -7.74
C ARG A 156 -10.84 -4.52 -6.89
N GLY A 157 -11.10 -5.26 -5.81
CA GLY A 157 -10.09 -5.72 -4.84
C GLY A 157 -10.06 -4.94 -3.53
N VAL A 158 -10.86 -3.87 -3.37
CA VAL A 158 -10.99 -3.14 -2.09
C VAL A 158 -11.25 -4.08 -0.92
N THR A 159 -12.14 -5.06 -1.10
CA THR A 159 -12.50 -6.04 -0.07
C THR A 159 -11.31 -6.90 0.34
N ALA A 160 -10.49 -7.35 -0.62
CA ALA A 160 -9.26 -8.09 -0.33
C ALA A 160 -8.25 -7.22 0.42
N ASN A 161 -8.15 -5.94 0.09
CA ASN A 161 -7.26 -5.00 0.78
C ASN A 161 -7.75 -4.68 2.20
N MET A 162 -9.07 -4.57 2.41
CA MET A 162 -9.67 -4.41 3.74
C MET A 162 -9.41 -5.64 4.62
N LEU A 163 -9.56 -6.86 4.08
CA LEU A 163 -9.21 -8.10 4.79
C LEU A 163 -7.74 -8.16 5.16
N LEU A 164 -6.86 -7.74 4.25
CA LEU A 164 -5.42 -7.65 4.53
C LEU A 164 -5.12 -6.63 5.65
N GLY A 165 -5.84 -5.51 5.67
CA GLY A 165 -5.74 -4.49 6.71
C GLY A 165 -6.16 -5.02 8.08
N VAL A 166 -7.28 -5.77 8.15
CA VAL A 166 -7.72 -6.43 9.38
C VAL A 166 -6.71 -7.48 9.85
N ALA A 167 -6.19 -8.29 8.93
CA ALA A 167 -5.18 -9.30 9.25
C ALA A 167 -3.88 -8.66 9.76
N GLY A 168 -3.40 -7.58 9.13
CA GLY A 168 -2.22 -6.84 9.55
C GLY A 168 -2.38 -6.22 10.94
N ALA A 169 -3.55 -5.61 11.21
CA ALA A 169 -3.88 -5.10 12.54
C ALA A 169 -3.94 -6.23 13.59
N GLY A 170 -4.48 -7.39 13.23
CA GLY A 170 -4.49 -8.59 14.08
C GLY A 170 -3.10 -9.10 14.42
N VAL A 171 -2.18 -9.12 13.46
CA VAL A 171 -0.77 -9.52 13.69
C VAL A 171 -0.08 -8.53 14.63
N LEU A 172 -0.28 -7.21 14.43
CA LEU A 172 0.27 -6.20 15.32
C LEU A 172 -0.28 -6.33 16.75
N ALA A 173 -1.59 -6.49 16.89
CA ALA A 173 -2.23 -6.68 18.18
C ALA A 173 -1.74 -7.96 18.87
N GLY A 174 -1.56 -9.04 18.10
CA GLY A 174 -0.98 -10.29 18.59
C GLY A 174 0.46 -10.12 19.06
N TYR A 175 1.28 -9.37 18.30
CA TYR A 175 2.64 -9.03 18.70
C TYR A 175 2.67 -8.21 20.00
N ASP A 176 1.83 -7.19 20.14
CA ASP A 176 1.73 -6.38 21.36
C ASP A 176 1.30 -7.22 22.57
N GLN A 177 0.37 -8.15 22.40
CA GLN A 177 -0.05 -9.06 23.47
C GLN A 177 1.07 -10.02 23.87
N LEU A 178 1.77 -10.62 22.90
CA LEU A 178 2.93 -11.47 23.15
C LEU A 178 4.05 -10.70 23.87
N HIS A 179 4.31 -9.47 23.44
CA HIS A 179 5.33 -8.62 24.05
C HIS A 179 4.96 -8.25 25.48
N ARG A 180 3.70 -7.89 25.77
CA ARG A 180 3.20 -7.64 27.14
C ARG A 180 3.33 -8.86 28.05
N VAL A 181 3.04 -10.07 27.53
CA VAL A 181 3.18 -11.33 28.27
C VAL A 181 4.66 -11.67 28.52
N ALA A 182 5.52 -11.43 27.53
CA ALA A 182 6.96 -11.65 27.65
C ALA A 182 7.62 -10.68 28.64
N SER A 183 7.25 -9.40 28.64
CA SER A 183 7.73 -8.40 29.61
C SER A 183 7.29 -8.71 31.04
N ARG A 184 6.09 -9.29 31.26
CA ARG A 184 5.65 -9.77 32.59
C ARG A 184 6.49 -10.94 33.12
N ARG A 185 7.18 -11.67 32.24
CA ARG A 185 8.03 -12.83 32.59
C ARG A 185 9.51 -12.46 32.81
N GLY A 186 9.85 -11.17 32.85
CA GLY A 186 11.16 -10.70 33.29
C GLY A 186 12.26 -10.67 32.21
N TYR A 187 11.93 -10.83 30.93
CA TYR A 187 12.88 -10.57 29.86
C TYR A 187 12.96 -9.04 29.63
N LEU A 188 14.00 -8.42 30.19
CA LEU A 188 14.42 -7.05 29.89
C LEU A 188 14.72 -6.95 28.39
N PHE A 189 13.76 -6.45 27.62
CA PHE A 189 14.04 -5.79 26.36
C PHE A 189 13.61 -4.34 26.51
N GLU A 190 14.58 -3.46 26.32
CA GLU A 190 14.52 -2.01 26.46
C GLU A 190 13.20 -1.42 25.92
N PRO A 191 12.56 -0.47 26.63
CA PRO A 191 11.30 0.10 26.18
C PRO A 191 11.52 0.90 24.89
N TYR A 192 10.89 0.45 23.80
CA TYR A 192 10.82 1.20 22.55
C TYR A 192 9.87 2.40 22.73
N GLN A 193 10.37 3.48 23.36
CA GLN A 193 9.76 4.80 23.29
C GLN A 193 9.85 5.32 21.85
N GLY A 194 8.79 5.19 21.07
CA GLY A 194 8.72 5.90 19.78
C GLY A 194 7.81 5.31 18.73
N ALA A 195 6.52 5.19 19.00
CA ALA A 195 5.52 5.01 17.93
C ALA A 195 4.19 5.66 18.31
N LEU A 196 4.22 6.95 18.62
CA LEU A 196 3.08 7.89 18.59
C LEU A 196 3.60 9.31 18.84
N LYS A 197 4.32 9.85 17.86
CA LYS A 197 4.44 11.28 17.59
C LYS A 197 4.27 11.50 16.10
#